data_AF-A0A524AH06-F1
#
_entry.id   AF-A0A524AH06-F1
#
_cell.length_a   1.000
_cell.length_b   1.000
_cell.length_c   1.000
_cell.angle_alpha   90.00
_cell.angle_beta   90.00
_cell.angle_gamma   90.00
#
_symmetry.space_group_name_H-M   'P 1'
#
loop_
_entity.id
_entity.type
_entity.pdbx_description
1 polymer ?
#
loop_
_entity_poly.entity_id
_entity_poly.type
_entity_poly.pdbx_seq_one_letter_code
_entity_poly.pdbx_strand_id
1 'polypeptide(L)'
;MDTSYTVFIHLLDAEAKIWGQRDSLPGNGALPTTGWLPGEVIVDQYKVPIQPDVPLGQYIIEISMYQAETGQRLAIINQKRQVVDDRVLLEEVTVQR
;
A
#
# COMPACT_ATOMS: atom_id res chain seq x y z
N MET A 1 11.07 15.21 0.05
CA MET A 1 9.63 15.56 -0.08
C MET A 1 9.22 16.39 1.13
N ASP A 2 8.19 17.23 1.05
CA ASP A 2 7.76 18.03 2.22
C ASP A 2 6.68 17.31 3.05
N THR A 3 6.06 16.27 2.49
CA THR A 3 5.04 15.43 3.15
C THR A 3 5.62 14.07 3.53
N SER A 4 5.31 13.62 4.74
CA SER A 4 5.60 12.26 5.21
C SER A 4 4.42 11.35 4.89
N TYR A 5 4.52 10.58 3.83
CA TYR A 5 3.47 9.66 3.40
C TYR A 5 3.53 8.35 4.17
N THR A 6 2.35 7.80 4.45
CA THR A 6 2.16 6.45 4.99
C THR A 6 1.87 5.50 3.85
N VAL A 7 2.53 4.34 3.83
CA VAL A 7 2.20 3.24 2.93
C VAL A 7 1.07 2.43 3.55
N PHE A 8 0.07 2.08 2.76
CA PHE A 8 -0.88 1.03 3.13
C PHE A 8 -0.72 -0.18 2.21
N ILE A 9 -1.00 -1.35 2.77
CA ILE A 9 -1.17 -2.60 2.06
C ILE A 9 -2.48 -3.22 2.53
N HIS A 10 -3.39 -3.54 1.61
CA HIS A 10 -4.61 -4.27 1.91
C HIS A 10 -4.68 -5.59 1.14
N LEU A 11 -5.24 -6.60 1.80
CA LEU A 11 -5.69 -7.85 1.18
C LEU A 11 -7.21 -7.77 0.98
N LEU A 12 -7.65 -7.80 -0.26
CA LEU A 12 -9.05 -7.59 -0.66
C LEU A 12 -9.67 -8.87 -1.22
N ASP A 13 -10.93 -9.14 -0.88
CA ASP A 13 -11.74 -10.12 -1.61
C ASP A 13 -12.39 -9.52 -2.88
N ALA A 14 -13.20 -10.33 -3.57
CA ALA A 14 -13.89 -9.92 -4.79
C ALA A 14 -14.89 -8.78 -4.59
N GLU A 15 -15.40 -8.62 -3.36
CA GLU A 15 -16.30 -7.54 -2.95
C GLU A 15 -15.55 -6.30 -2.42
N ALA A 16 -14.22 -6.28 -2.56
CA ALA A 16 -13.31 -5.25 -2.03
C ALA A 16 -13.36 -5.09 -0.50
N LYS A 17 -13.79 -6.13 0.22
CA LYS A 17 -13.68 -6.17 1.68
C LYS A 17 -12.22 -6.44 2.06
N ILE A 18 -11.74 -5.64 3.02
CA ILE A 18 -10.40 -5.79 3.57
C ILE A 18 -10.38 -6.96 4.57
N TRP A 19 -9.57 -7.98 4.28
CA TRP A 19 -9.32 -9.13 5.16
C TRP A 19 -7.96 -9.09 5.85
N GLY A 20 -7.05 -8.25 5.38
CA GLY A 20 -5.77 -7.98 6.03
C GLY A 20 -5.30 -6.59 5.68
N GLN A 21 -4.65 -5.91 6.63
CA GLN A 21 -4.15 -4.56 6.40
C GLN A 21 -2.88 -4.26 7.17
N ARG A 22 -2.04 -3.39 6.60
CA ARG A 22 -0.88 -2.82 7.27
C ARG A 22 -0.64 -1.40 6.78
N ASP A 23 -0.60 -0.48 7.73
CA ASP A 23 -0.25 0.92 7.51
C ASP A 23 1.05 1.21 8.25
N SER A 24 2.00 1.86 7.58
CA SER A 24 3.26 2.26 8.20
C SER A 24 3.97 3.35 7.41
N LEU A 25 4.75 4.18 8.10
CA LEU A 25 5.80 4.91 7.41
C LEU A 25 6.78 3.90 6.79
N PRO A 26 7.44 4.24 5.67
CA PRO A 26 8.37 3.32 5.04
C PRO A 26 9.53 2.90 5.95
N GLY A 27 10.16 1.79 5.62
CA GLY A 27 11.24 1.17 6.39
C GLY A 27 10.78 0.71 7.76
N ASN A 28 9.55 0.16 7.87
CA ASN A 28 8.90 -0.20 9.14
C ASN A 28 8.94 0.94 10.18
N GLY A 29 8.65 2.17 9.75
CA GLY A 29 8.67 3.35 10.61
C GLY A 29 9.95 4.18 10.58
N ALA A 30 11.04 3.68 10.00
CA ALA A 30 12.36 4.28 10.14
C ALA A 30 12.78 5.20 8.98
N LEU A 31 12.07 5.16 7.85
CA LEU A 31 12.44 5.87 6.62
C LEU A 31 11.29 6.77 6.13
N PRO A 32 10.94 7.86 6.86
CA PRO A 32 9.90 8.77 6.41
C PRO A 32 10.24 9.38 5.04
N THR A 33 9.24 9.57 4.18
CA THR A 33 9.44 10.08 2.80
C THR A 33 10.03 11.48 2.75
N THR A 34 9.97 12.23 3.85
CA THR A 34 10.63 13.54 3.97
C THR A 34 12.15 13.44 3.88
N GLY A 35 12.73 12.31 4.26
CA GLY A 35 14.17 12.04 4.18
C GLY A 35 14.65 11.45 2.85
N TRP A 36 13.74 11.09 1.94
CA TRP A 36 14.10 10.41 0.69
C TRP A 36 14.78 11.35 -0.30
N LEU A 37 15.76 10.82 -1.02
CA LEU A 37 16.42 11.51 -2.12
C LEU A 37 15.75 11.21 -3.47
N PRO A 38 15.72 12.17 -4.42
CA PRO A 38 15.24 11.90 -5.77
C PRO A 38 16.00 10.74 -6.44
N GLY A 39 15.26 9.72 -6.90
CA GLY A 39 15.84 8.54 -7.54
C GLY A 39 16.38 7.48 -6.58
N GLU A 40 16.25 7.68 -5.27
CA GLU A 40 16.61 6.67 -4.27
C GLU A 40 15.71 5.43 -4.39
N VAL A 41 16.32 4.25 -4.25
CA VAL A 41 15.61 2.97 -4.25
C VAL A 41 15.65 2.40 -2.84
N ILE A 42 14.47 2.22 -2.26
CA ILE A 42 14.29 1.65 -0.92
C ILE A 42 13.65 0.27 -1.05
N VAL A 43 14.26 -0.72 -0.41
CA VAL A 43 13.68 -2.05 -0.26
C VAL A 43 12.96 -2.09 1.08
N ASP A 44 11.65 -2.28 1.05
CA ASP A 44 10.80 -2.29 2.24
C ASP A 44 9.99 -3.60 2.32
N GLN A 45 9.83 -4.12 3.53
CA GLN A 45 9.19 -5.41 3.77
C GLN A 45 8.04 -5.24 4.76
N TYR A 46 6.86 -5.72 4.34
CA TYR A 46 5.64 -5.62 5.12
C TYR A 46 5.12 -6.99 5.51
N LYS A 47 4.83 -7.16 6.80
CA LYS A 47 4.02 -8.28 7.30
C LYS A 47 2.60 -7.79 7.44
N VAL A 48 1.71 -8.34 6.62
CA VAL A 48 0.29 -7.98 6.63
C VAL A 48 -0.46 -9.02 7.47
N PRO A 49 -0.93 -8.66 8.69
CA PRO A 49 -1.80 -9.55 9.43
C PRO A 49 -3.12 -9.72 8.68
N ILE A 50 -3.56 -10.97 8.56
CA ILE A 50 -4.87 -11.32 8.00
C ILE A 50 -5.82 -11.69 9.15
N GLN A 51 -7.11 -11.43 8.97
CA GLN A 51 -8.15 -11.77 9.93
C GLN A 51 -8.20 -13.30 10.12
N PRO A 52 -8.42 -13.79 11.35
CA PRO A 52 -8.36 -15.23 11.65
C PRO A 52 -9.48 -16.03 10.99
N ASP A 53 -10.59 -15.38 10.66
CA ASP A 53 -11.77 -15.94 10.00
C ASP A 53 -11.77 -15.69 8.48
N VAL A 54 -10.63 -15.30 7.90
CA VAL A 54 -10.48 -15.10 6.46
C VAL A 54 -10.89 -16.37 5.70
N PRO A 55 -11.85 -16.28 4.77
CA PRO A 55 -12.20 -17.40 3.92
C PRO A 55 -11.02 -17.90 3.09
N LEU A 56 -11.06 -19.17 2.74
CA LEU A 56 -10.13 -19.70 1.74
C LEU A 56 -10.57 -19.22 0.36
N GLY A 57 -9.63 -18.85 -0.49
CA GLY A 57 -9.96 -18.35 -1.82
C GLY A 57 -8.93 -17.38 -2.37
N GLN A 58 -9.32 -16.71 -3.45
CA GLN A 58 -8.51 -15.73 -4.15
C GLN A 58 -8.74 -14.33 -3.57
N TYR A 59 -7.64 -13.59 -3.47
CA TYR A 59 -7.58 -12.24 -2.95
C TYR A 59 -6.64 -11.41 -3.82
N ILE A 60 -6.82 -10.09 -3.81
CA ILE A 60 -5.91 -9.15 -4.47
C ILE A 60 -5.18 -8.36 -3.40
N ILE A 61 -3.88 -8.12 -3.60
CA ILE A 61 -3.14 -7.17 -2.78
C ILE A 61 -3.22 -5.79 -3.44
N GLU A 62 -3.69 -4.78 -2.72
CA GLU A 62 -3.56 -3.38 -3.14
C GLU A 62 -2.55 -2.65 -2.27
N ILE A 63 -1.79 -1.75 -2.90
CA ILE A 63 -0.83 -0.87 -2.23
C ILE A 63 -1.02 0.58 -2.68
N SER A 64 -0.73 1.52 -1.79
CA SER A 64 -0.71 2.95 -2.09
C SER A 64 0.09 3.69 -1.00
N MET A 65 0.18 5.01 -1.17
CA MET A 65 0.68 5.94 -0.18
C MET A 65 -0.36 7.02 0.06
N TYR A 66 -0.48 7.52 1.29
CA TYR A 66 -1.42 8.58 1.63
C TYR A 66 -0.83 9.53 2.68
N GLN A 67 -1.36 10.75 2.72
CA GLN A 67 -1.02 11.71 3.75
C GLN A 67 -1.82 11.39 5.02
N ALA A 68 -1.14 11.06 6.12
CA ALA A 68 -1.78 10.58 7.34
C ALA A 68 -2.76 11.59 7.95
N GLU A 69 -2.45 12.88 7.86
CA GLU A 69 -3.24 13.95 8.47
C GLU A 69 -4.58 14.19 7.77
N THR A 70 -4.65 13.92 6.46
CA THR A 70 -5.82 14.23 5.63
C THR A 70 -6.52 13.00 5.08
N GLY A 71 -5.86 11.84 5.09
CA GLY A 71 -6.32 10.63 4.41
C GLY A 71 -6.19 10.71 2.89
N GLN A 72 -5.61 11.78 2.34
CA GLN A 72 -5.51 11.97 0.90
C GLN A 72 -4.50 11.00 0.30
N ARG A 73 -4.96 10.16 -0.63
CA ARG A 73 -4.10 9.22 -1.38
C ARG A 73 -3.19 9.97 -2.36
N LEU A 74 -1.98 9.46 -2.51
CA LEU A 74 -1.00 9.97 -3.44
C LEU A 74 -1.35 9.52 -4.86
N ALA A 75 -1.57 10.48 -5.75
CA ALA A 75 -1.88 10.21 -7.14
C ALA A 75 -0.69 9.56 -7.88
N ILE A 76 -0.99 8.51 -8.65
CA ILE A 76 -0.07 7.90 -9.59
C ILE A 76 -0.19 8.65 -10.90
N ILE A 77 0.94 9.14 -11.42
CA ILE A 77 1.00 9.86 -12.69
C ILE A 77 1.74 9.05 -13.75
N ASN A 78 1.26 9.11 -14.98
CA ASN A 78 1.99 8.56 -16.12
C ASN A 78 3.10 9.51 -16.60
N GLN A 79 3.86 9.10 -17.62
CA GLN A 79 4.95 9.92 -18.20
C GLN A 79 4.48 11.28 -18.77
N LYS A 80 3.18 11.41 -19.10
CA LYS A 80 2.57 12.67 -19.57
C LYS A 80 2.06 13.55 -18.43
N ARG A 81 2.37 13.20 -17.17
CA ARG A 81 1.89 13.88 -15.95
C ARG A 81 0.37 13.89 -15.77
N GLN A 82 -0.30 12.88 -16.33
CA GLN A 82 -1.73 12.68 -16.11
C GLN A 82 -1.93 11.72 -14.95
N VAL A 83 -2.85 12.05 -14.05
CA VAL A 83 -3.30 11.12 -13.00
C VAL A 83 -3.95 9.91 -13.67
N VAL A 84 -3.50 8.71 -13.31
CA VAL A 84 -4.01 7.45 -13.86
C VAL A 84 -4.68 6.58 -12.80
N ASP A 85 -4.26 6.70 -11.54
CA ASP A 85 -4.84 6.00 -10.39
C ASP A 85 -4.35 6.66 -9.10
N ASP A 86 -4.74 6.15 -7.93
CA ASP A 86 -4.17 6.47 -6.62
C ASP A 86 -3.69 5.23 -5.87
N ARG A 87 -3.74 4.05 -6.49
CA ARG A 87 -3.27 2.77 -5.93
C ARG A 87 -2.75 1.87 -7.03
N VAL A 88 -2.03 0.82 -6.62
CA VAL A 88 -1.60 -0.27 -7.49
C VAL A 88 -2.21 -1.56 -6.98
N LEU A 89 -2.91 -2.28 -7.87
CA LEU A 89 -3.31 -3.66 -7.63
C LEU A 89 -2.15 -4.57 -8.05
N LEU A 90 -1.69 -5.39 -7.13
CA LEU A 90 -0.69 -6.41 -7.38
C LEU A 90 -1.38 -7.73 -7.79
N GLU A 91 -0.57 -8.77 -7.95
CA GLU A 91 -1.03 -10.09 -8.35
C GLU A 91 -2.03 -10.70 -7.35
N GLU A 92 -2.89 -11.57 -7.87
CA GLU A 92 -3.79 -12.38 -7.05
C GLU A 92 -3.00 -13.35 -6.17
N VAL A 93 -3.43 -13.47 -4.92
CA VAL A 93 -2.89 -14.42 -3.95
C VAL A 93 -4.00 -15.36 -3.49
N THR A 94 -3.64 -16.59 -3.17
CA THR A 94 -4.58 -17.59 -2.65
C THR A 94 -4.34 -17.81 -1.17
N VAL A 95 -5.39 -17.65 -0.37
CA VAL A 95 -5.42 -18.06 1.03
C VAL A 95 -5.84 -19.53 1.09
N GLN A 96 -4.97 -20.35 1.68
CA GLN A 96 -5.13 -21.80 1.83
C GLN A 96 -4.83 -22.22 3.28
N ARG A 97 -5.19 -23.46 3.63
CA ARG A 97 -4.90 -24.04 4.96
C ARG A 97 -3.43 -24.44 5.13
#